data_AF-A0A927NAT6-F1
#
_entry.id   AF-A0A927NAT6-F1
#
_cell.length_a   1.000
_cell.length_b   1.000
_cell.length_c   1.000
_cell.angle_alpha   90.00
_cell.angle_beta   90.00
_cell.angle_gamma   90.00
#
_symmetry.space_group_name_H-M   'P 1'
#
loop_
_entity.id
_entity.type
_entity.pdbx_description
1 polymer ?
#
loop_
_entity_poly.entity_id
_entity_poly.type
_entity_poly.pdbx_seq_one_letter_code
_entity_poly.pdbx_strand_id
1 'polypeptide(L)'
;MREDFIEAYTAFIEKYGIESQMRMCIEEMSELTKELCKAMRYAGVDGGFSNNDAIKEEIADVMNMVEELAYYYGIDDIEEIREYKIDRSGIRG
;
A
#
# COMPACT_ATOMS: atom_id res chain seq x y z
N MET A 1 -10.81 0.86 -6.43
CA MET A 1 -10.02 1.98 -5.88
C MET A 1 -10.94 3.07 -5.32
N ARG A 2 -10.44 3.93 -4.43
CA ARG A 2 -11.08 5.09 -3.83
C ARG A 2 -11.21 6.21 -4.85
N GLU A 3 -12.32 6.21 -5.59
CA GLU A 3 -12.64 7.27 -6.55
C GLU A 3 -12.69 8.65 -5.88
N ASP A 4 -13.06 8.70 -4.60
CA ASP A 4 -13.12 9.92 -3.81
C ASP A 4 -11.74 10.54 -3.51
N PHE A 5 -10.64 9.83 -3.81
CA PHE A 5 -9.27 10.32 -3.64
C PHE A 5 -8.61 10.79 -4.94
N ILE A 6 -9.28 10.65 -6.10
CA ILE A 6 -8.73 11.00 -7.41
C ILE A 6 -8.25 12.46 -7.46
N GLU A 7 -9.05 13.40 -6.95
CA GLU A 7 -8.66 14.82 -6.93
C GLU A 7 -7.35 15.05 -6.15
N ALA A 8 -7.15 14.33 -5.05
CA ALA A 8 -5.92 14.40 -4.26
C ALA A 8 -4.74 13.79 -5.02
N TYR A 9 -4.90 12.61 -5.62
CA TYR A 9 -3.87 11.95 -6.43
C TYR A 9 -3.41 12.84 -7.60
N THR A 10 -4.35 13.44 -8.34
CA THR A 10 -4.03 14.39 -9.40
C THR A 10 -3.22 15.56 -8.84
N ALA A 11 -3.66 16.17 -7.74
CA ALA A 11 -2.97 17.31 -7.15
C ALA A 11 -1.54 16.96 -6.67
N PHE A 12 -1.33 15.77 -6.11
CA PHE A 12 -0.03 15.30 -5.66
C PHE A 12 0.94 15.04 -6.82
N ILE A 13 0.46 14.40 -7.89
CA ILE A 13 1.26 14.15 -9.09
C ILE A 13 1.61 15.46 -9.80
N GLU A 14 0.66 16.39 -9.95
CA GLU A 14 0.90 17.69 -10.59
C GLU A 14 1.89 18.55 -9.80
N LYS A 15 1.78 18.53 -8.47
CA LYS A 15 2.61 19.37 -7.59
C LYS A 15 4.04 18.84 -7.43
N TYR A 16 4.19 17.53 -7.25
CA TYR A 16 5.48 16.92 -6.87
C TYR A 16 6.12 16.09 -7.98
N GLY A 17 5.36 15.70 -9.00
CA GLY A 17 5.81 14.85 -10.10
C GLY A 17 5.85 13.37 -9.72
N ILE A 18 5.62 12.51 -10.71
CA ILE A 18 5.51 11.06 -10.51
C ILE A 18 6.77 10.44 -9.89
N GLU A 19 7.98 10.91 -10.23
CA GLU A 19 9.21 10.38 -9.65
C GLU A 19 9.25 10.59 -8.12
N SER A 20 8.80 11.75 -7.65
CA SER A 20 8.69 12.03 -6.21
C SER A 20 7.69 11.10 -5.54
N GLN A 21 6.56 10.81 -6.20
CA GLN A 21 5.52 9.93 -5.67
C GLN A 21 5.95 8.47 -5.64
N MET A 22 6.72 8.02 -6.63
CA MET A 22 7.37 6.70 -6.60
C MET A 22 8.33 6.56 -5.41
N ARG A 23 9.11 7.62 -5.11
CA ARG A 23 10.02 7.61 -3.95
C ARG A 23 9.25 7.57 -2.63
N MET A 24 8.16 8.34 -2.53
CA MET A 24 7.28 8.33 -1.36
C MET A 24 6.66 6.93 -1.16
N CYS A 25 6.15 6.31 -2.22
CA CYS A 25 5.62 4.94 -2.15
C CYS A 25 6.67 3.93 -1.63
N ILE A 26 7.94 4.07 -2.04
CA ILE A 26 9.04 3.24 -1.53
C ILE A 26 9.31 3.49 -0.04
N GLU A 27 9.18 4.73 0.42
CA GLU A 27 9.32 5.10 1.83
C GLU A 27 8.23 4.43 2.68
N GLU A 28 6.96 4.59 2.32
CA GLU A 28 5.83 3.96 3.03
C GLU A 28 5.92 2.43 3.04
N MET A 29 6.33 1.82 1.92
CA MET A 29 6.56 0.37 1.87
C MET A 29 7.68 -0.07 2.82
N SER A 30 8.70 0.78 3.03
CA SER A 30 9.81 0.51 3.95
C SER A 30 9.37 0.66 5.41
N GLU A 31 8.50 1.62 5.71
CA GLU A 31 7.91 1.82 7.03
C GLU A 31 7.02 0.63 7.43
N LEU A 32 6.14 0.19 6.52
CA LEU A 32 5.35 -1.02 6.71
C LEU A 32 6.24 -2.25 6.91
N THR A 33 7.30 -2.40 6.10
CA THR A 33 8.27 -3.50 6.26
C THR A 33 8.88 -3.51 7.66
N LYS A 34 9.26 -2.33 8.17
CA LYS A 34 9.83 -2.16 9.51
C LYS A 34 8.84 -2.57 10.61
N GLU A 35 7.58 -2.15 10.53
CA GLU A 35 6.56 -2.50 11.53
C GLU A 35 6.18 -3.98 11.50
N LEU A 36 6.09 -4.60 10.31
CA LEU A 36 5.91 -6.04 10.18
C LEU A 36 7.10 -6.82 10.76
N CYS A 37 8.32 -6.36 10.55
CA CYS A 37 9.53 -6.96 11.14
C CYS A 37 9.53 -6.86 12.68
N LYS A 38 9.03 -5.76 13.25
CA LYS A 38 8.86 -5.65 14.70
C LYS A 38 7.84 -6.66 15.20
N ALA A 39 6.66 -6.76 14.56
CA ALA A 39 5.62 -7.71 14.97
C ALA A 39 6.13 -9.15 15.00
N MET A 40 6.85 -9.58 13.95
CA MET A 40 7.42 -10.93 13.88
C MET A 40 8.45 -11.21 14.99
N ARG A 41 9.24 -10.21 15.42
CA ARG A 41 10.21 -10.39 16.51
C ARG A 41 9.56 -10.58 17.88
N TYR A 42 8.40 -9.97 18.10
CA TYR A 42 7.68 -10.05 19.37
C TYR A 42 6.57 -11.10 19.37
N ALA A 43 6.34 -11.78 18.24
CA ALA A 43 5.38 -12.86 18.13
C ALA A 43 5.72 -14.01 19.10
N GLY A 44 4.81 -14.31 20.02
CA GLY A 44 4.98 -15.39 21.02
C GLY A 44 5.81 -15.02 22.24
N VAL A 45 6.15 -13.74 22.44
CA VAL A 45 6.76 -13.25 23.68
C VAL A 45 5.65 -12.90 24.67
N ASP A 46 5.66 -13.51 25.87
CA ASP A 46 4.72 -13.17 26.94
C ASP A 46 4.87 -11.70 27.35
N GLY A 47 3.76 -10.95 27.32
CA GLY A 47 3.76 -9.48 27.49
C GLY A 47 4.23 -8.70 26.25
N GLY A 48 4.28 -9.36 25.08
CA GLY A 48 4.80 -8.82 23.83
C GLY A 48 4.17 -7.51 23.37
N PHE A 49 5.03 -6.64 22.84
CA PHE A 49 4.70 -5.34 22.28
C PHE A 49 3.69 -5.47 21.13
N SER A 50 2.50 -4.88 21.28
CA SER A 50 1.52 -4.76 20.20
C SER A 50 1.75 -3.46 19.44
N ASN A 51 2.35 -3.54 18.25
CA ASN A 51 2.44 -2.41 17.31
C ASN A 51 1.32 -2.42 16.25
N ASN A 52 0.16 -3.00 16.60
CA ASN A 52 -0.96 -3.16 15.67
C ASN A 52 -1.45 -1.84 15.09
N ASP A 53 -1.49 -0.76 15.87
CA ASP A 53 -1.97 0.53 15.37
C ASP A 53 -0.97 1.17 14.39
N ALA A 54 0.33 1.06 14.66
CA ALA A 54 1.36 1.46 13.71
C ALA A 54 1.24 0.67 12.41
N ILE A 55 1.09 -0.66 12.47
CA ILE A 55 0.89 -1.48 11.27
C ILE A 55 -0.34 -1.05 10.46
N LYS A 56 -1.45 -0.71 11.12
CA LYS A 56 -2.65 -0.24 10.41
C LYS A 56 -2.42 1.09 9.70
N GLU A 57 -1.67 2.00 10.34
CA GLU A 57 -1.27 3.29 9.77
C GLU A 57 -0.42 3.06 8.51
N GLU A 58 0.67 2.30 8.64
CA GLU A 58 1.56 2.02 7.51
C GLU A 58 0.87 1.23 6.37
N ILE A 59 -0.11 0.37 6.68
CA ILE A 59 -0.93 -0.28 5.65
C ILE A 59 -1.76 0.76 4.90
N ALA A 60 -2.39 1.70 5.61
CA ALA A 60 -3.20 2.73 5.00
C ALA A 60 -2.34 3.65 4.10
N ASP A 61 -1.15 4.01 4.56
CA ASP A 61 -0.22 4.85 3.79
C ASP A 61 0.28 4.14 2.54
N VAL A 62 0.69 2.87 2.64
CA VAL A 62 1.04 2.05 1.46
C VAL A 62 -0.14 1.90 0.50
N MET A 63 -1.36 1.68 1.01
CA MET A 63 -2.55 1.59 0.16
C MET A 63 -2.78 2.90 -0.61
N ASN A 64 -2.72 4.04 0.06
CA ASN A 64 -2.88 5.35 -0.57
C ASN A 64 -1.83 5.57 -1.67
N MET A 65 -0.55 5.27 -1.38
CA MET A 65 0.54 5.47 -2.33
C MET A 65 0.48 4.51 -3.52
N VAL A 66 0.14 3.24 -3.30
CA VAL A 66 -0.03 2.26 -4.39
C VAL A 66 -1.23 2.62 -5.26
N GLU A 67 -2.31 3.12 -4.66
CA GLU A 67 -3.51 3.56 -5.36
C GLU A 67 -3.26 4.82 -6.20
N GLU A 68 -2.50 5.79 -5.69
CA GLU A 68 -2.03 6.94 -6.48
C GLU A 68 -1.19 6.51 -7.69
N LEU A 69 -0.24 5.59 -7.50
CA LEU A 69 0.56 5.06 -8.61
C LEU A 69 -0.32 4.28 -9.60
N ALA A 70 -1.29 3.51 -9.11
CA ALA A 70 -2.21 2.80 -9.98
C ALA A 70 -3.07 3.75 -10.81
N TYR A 71 -3.52 4.87 -10.20
CA TYR A 71 -4.15 5.98 -10.92
C TYR A 71 -3.27 6.51 -12.05
N TYR A 72 -1.99 6.74 -11.79
CA TYR A 72 -1.05 7.24 -12.81
C TYR A 72 -0.79 6.23 -13.95
N TYR A 73 -0.64 4.94 -13.63
CA TYR A 73 -0.25 3.92 -14.61
C TYR A 73 -1.41 3.27 -15.36
N GLY A 74 -2.65 3.41 -14.88
CA GLY A 74 -3.84 2.81 -15.48
C GLY A 74 -4.54 1.86 -14.51
N ILE A 75 -5.63 2.34 -13.91
CA ILE A 75 -6.41 1.63 -12.90
C ILE A 75 -7.01 0.33 -13.45
N ASP A 76 -7.66 0.41 -14.61
CA ASP A 76 -8.39 -0.72 -15.18
C ASP A 76 -7.47 -1.91 -15.47
N ASP A 77 -6.31 -1.63 -16.08
CA ASP A 77 -5.29 -2.65 -16.38
C ASP A 77 -4.75 -3.31 -15.10
N ILE A 78 -4.52 -2.51 -14.06
CA ILE A 78 -4.00 -3.01 -12.78
C ILE A 78 -5.03 -3.88 -12.07
N GLU A 79 -6.30 -3.49 -12.06
CA GLU A 79 -7.37 -4.31 -11.48
C GLU A 79 -7.55 -5.62 -12.24
N GLU A 80 -7.51 -5.62 -13.58
CA GLU A 80 -7.53 -6.86 -14.38
C GLU A 80 -6.35 -7.78 -14.00
N ILE A 81 -5.14 -7.23 -13.87
CA ILE A 81 -3.96 -7.99 -13.42
C ILE A 81 -4.16 -8.55 -12.00
N ARG A 82 -4.76 -7.79 -11.09
CA ARG A 82 -5.04 -8.23 -9.71
C ARG A 82 -6.05 -9.38 -9.69
N GLU A 83 -7.16 -9.24 -10.43
CA GLU A 83 -8.18 -10.28 -10.57
C GLU A 83 -7.58 -11.56 -11.12
N TYR A 84 -6.86 -11.47 -12.24
CA TYR A 84 -6.19 -12.61 -12.86
C TYR A 84 -5.23 -13.33 -11.88
N LYS A 85 -4.46 -12.60 -11.09
CA LYS A 85 -3.54 -13.20 -10.10
C LYS A 85 -4.28 -13.94 -8.99
N ILE A 86 -5.40 -13.40 -8.53
CA ILE A 86 -6.21 -14.03 -7.48
C ILE A 86 -6.92 -15.27 -8.03
N ASP A 87 -7.51 -15.19 -9.22
CA ASP A 87 -8.18 -16.34 -9.85
C ASP A 87 -7.18 -17.47 -10.12
N ARG A 88 -5.97 -17.13 -10.59
CA ARG A 88 -4.89 -18.09 -10.78
C ARG A 88 -4.41 -18.75 -9.48
N SER A 89 -4.59 -18.11 -8.32
CA SER A 89 -4.20 -18.72 -7.04
C SER A 89 -5.04 -19.93 -6.65
N GLY A 90 -6.20 -20.13 -7.30
CA GLY A 90 -7.14 -21.22 -7.00
C GLY A 90 -7.89 -21.04 -5.68
N ILE A 91 -7.75 -19.89 -5.02
CA ILE A 91 -8.45 -19.54 -3.76
C ILE A 91 -9.88 -19.08 -4.04
N ARG A 92 -10.12 -18.42 -5.18
CA ARG A 92 -11.47 -18.09 -5.68
C ARG A 92 -11.84 -19.13 -6.74
N GLY A 93 -12.94 -19.85 -6.48
CA GLY A 93 -13.56 -20.79 -7.41
C GLY A 93 -14.90 -20.27 -7.88
#